data_AF-A0A1J0GDE5-F1
#
_entry.id   AF-A0A1J0GDE5-F1
#
_cell.length_a   1.000
_cell.length_b   1.000
_cell.length_c   1.000
_cell.angle_alpha   90.00
_cell.angle_beta   90.00
_cell.angle_gamma   90.00
#
_symmetry.space_group_name_H-M   'P 1'
#
loop_
_entity.id
_entity.type
_entity.pdbx_description
1 polymer ?
#
loop_
_entity_poly.entity_id
_entity_poly.type
_entity_poly.pdbx_seq_one_letter_code
_entity_poly.pdbx_strand_id
1 'polypeptide(L)'
;MITFKKMWDDVLLLLSNDDYIDMNILEKFDSGFVVKESENTIFITKEDFSSFWCKLLYYEKLSLKQVLSDDKLKPKYIYTMIKQLPYISENSSVIKLIQ
;
A
#
# COMPACT_ATOMS: atom_id res chain seq x y z
N MET A 1 1.75 14.82 -11.65
CA MET A 1 1.35 13.41 -11.69
C MET A 1 2.48 12.57 -11.11
N ILE A 2 2.25 11.88 -10.00
CA ILE A 2 3.28 11.07 -9.34
C ILE A 2 3.46 9.76 -10.12
N THR A 3 4.69 9.47 -10.55
CA THR A 3 4.99 8.25 -11.30
C THR A 3 4.97 7.04 -10.38
N PHE A 4 4.66 5.85 -10.93
CA PHE A 4 4.73 4.60 -10.17
C PHE A 4 6.12 4.38 -9.56
N LYS A 5 7.20 4.73 -10.29
CA LYS A 5 8.57 4.62 -9.77
C LYS A 5 8.75 5.46 -8.50
N LYS A 6 8.37 6.74 -8.54
CA LYS A 6 8.47 7.62 -7.37
C LYS A 6 7.67 7.05 -6.19
N MET A 7 6.46 6.55 -6.46
CA MET A 7 5.64 5.92 -5.43
C MET A 7 6.30 4.68 -4.82
N TRP A 8 6.86 3.81 -5.65
CA TRP A 8 7.56 2.62 -5.17
C TRP A 8 8.81 2.97 -4.35
N ASP A 9 9.61 3.95 -4.81
CA ASP A 9 10.79 4.42 -4.09
C ASP A 9 10.40 4.95 -2.69
N ASP A 10 9.28 5.69 -2.58
CA ASP A 10 8.77 6.17 -1.29
C ASP A 10 8.24 5.04 -0.39
N VAL A 11 7.63 4.00 -0.97
CA VAL A 11 7.25 2.78 -0.23
C VAL A 11 8.47 2.06 0.33
N LEU A 12 9.56 1.94 -0.44
CA LEU A 12 10.81 1.35 0.02
C LEU A 12 11.43 2.17 1.17
N LEU A 13 11.35 3.50 1.11
CA LEU A 13 11.79 4.37 2.20
C LEU A 13 10.95 4.14 3.47
N LEU A 14 9.63 4.01 3.34
CA LEU A 14 8.75 3.66 4.47
C LEU A 14 9.11 2.29 5.06
N LEU A 15 9.34 1.28 4.22
CA LEU A 15 9.75 -0.05 4.68
C LEU A 15 11.11 -0.04 5.38
N SER A 16 12.02 0.87 5.01
CA SER A 16 13.34 0.97 5.64
C SER A 16 13.28 1.64 7.02
N ASN A 17 12.27 2.47 7.26
CA ASN A 17 12.05 3.16 8.52
C ASN A 17 11.01 2.38 9.34
N ASP A 18 11.46 1.44 10.17
CA ASP A 18 10.64 0.51 10.96
C ASP A 18 9.57 1.14 11.88
N ASP A 19 9.57 2.46 12.03
CA ASP A 19 8.83 3.18 13.08
C ASP A 19 7.34 3.44 12.80
N TYR A 20 6.80 3.16 11.60
CA TYR A 20 5.51 3.73 11.18
C TYR A 20 4.48 2.78 10.57
N ILE A 21 4.71 1.47 10.60
CA ILE A 21 3.86 0.52 9.89
C ILE A 21 3.16 -0.40 10.87
N ASP A 22 1.84 -0.24 10.99
CA ASP A 22 0.93 -1.12 11.75
C ASP A 22 0.76 -2.48 11.02
N MET A 23 1.87 -3.20 10.86
CA MET A 23 1.97 -4.51 10.21
C MET A 23 3.13 -5.32 10.81
N ASN A 24 2.90 -6.62 10.98
CA ASN A 24 3.95 -7.56 11.35
C ASN A 24 4.74 -7.99 10.10
N ILE A 25 5.75 -7.21 9.73
CA ILE A 25 6.63 -7.49 8.59
C ILE A 25 7.72 -8.47 9.03
N LEU A 26 7.77 -9.65 8.40
CA LEU A 26 8.77 -10.69 8.68
C LEU A 26 10.06 -10.51 7.88
N GLU A 27 9.93 -10.08 6.62
CA GLU A 27 11.04 -9.99 5.69
C GLU A 27 10.79 -8.87 4.68
N LYS A 28 11.87 -8.22 4.23
CA LYS A 28 11.86 -7.13 3.25
C LYS A 28 12.86 -7.45 2.15
N PHE A 29 12.51 -7.12 0.91
CA PHE A 29 13.36 -7.31 -0.26
C PHE A 29 13.06 -6.23 -1.30
N ASP A 30 13.94 -6.04 -2.30
CA ASP A 30 13.85 -4.91 -3.24
C ASP A 30 12.53 -4.84 -4.03
N SER A 31 11.85 -5.98 -4.17
CA SER A 31 10.60 -6.12 -4.90
C SER A 31 9.37 -6.34 -4.02
N GLY A 32 9.47 -6.20 -2.69
CA GLY A 32 8.34 -6.47 -1.81
C GLY A 32 8.68 -6.75 -0.35
N PHE A 33 7.71 -7.31 0.37
CA PHE A 33 7.85 -7.69 1.77
C PHE A 33 6.85 -8.79 2.14
N VAL A 34 7.12 -9.44 3.27
CA VAL A 34 6.31 -10.52 3.82
C VAL A 34 5.62 -10.05 5.09
N VAL A 35 4.31 -10.24 5.19
CA VAL A 35 3.51 -9.94 6.38
C VAL A 35 3.00 -11.22 7.01
N LYS A 36 3.02 -11.30 8.35
CA LYS A 36 2.36 -12.36 9.11
C LYS A 36 1.00 -11.88 9.61
N GLU A 37 -0.06 -12.61 9.29
CA GLU A 37 -1.41 -12.38 9.81
C GLU A 37 -1.96 -13.65 10.42
N SER A 38 -1.96 -13.73 11.76
CA SER A 38 -2.35 -14.93 12.51
C SER A 38 -1.60 -16.16 11.99
N GLU A 39 -2.27 -17.09 11.30
CA GLU A 39 -1.65 -18.29 10.73
C GLU A 39 -1.13 -18.08 9.30
N ASN A 40 -1.55 -17.01 8.61
CA ASN A 40 -1.22 -16.76 7.22
C ASN A 40 0.08 -15.98 7.06
N THR A 41 0.84 -16.35 6.02
CA THR A 41 2.01 -15.59 5.55
C THR A 41 1.67 -15.00 4.18
N ILE A 42 1.75 -13.69 4.06
CA ILE A 42 1.26 -12.95 2.90
C ILE A 42 2.43 -12.23 2.24
N PHE A 43 2.66 -12.56 0.97
CA PHE A 43 3.69 -11.93 0.15
C PHE A 43 3.09 -10.75 -0.60
N ILE A 44 3.66 -9.57 -0.39
CA ILE A 44 3.25 -8.34 -1.06
C ILE A 44 4.38 -7.90 -1.96
N THR A 45 4.11 -7.82 -3.25
CA THR A 45 5.12 -7.51 -4.28
C THR A 45 4.89 -6.15 -4.89
N LYS A 46 5.92 -5.61 -5.54
CA LYS A 46 5.87 -4.40 -6.37
C LYS A 46 4.75 -4.44 -7.41
N GLU A 47 4.43 -5.62 -7.96
CA GLU A 47 3.34 -5.79 -8.92
C GLU A 47 1.96 -5.58 -8.29
N ASP A 48 1.78 -6.05 -7.04
CA ASP A 48 0.55 -5.80 -6.29
C ASP A 48 0.34 -4.28 -6.10
N PHE A 49 1.42 -3.53 -5.80
CA PHE A 49 1.39 -2.07 -5.73
C PHE A 49 1.09 -1.41 -7.08
N SER A 50 1.64 -1.93 -8.18
CA SER A 50 1.37 -1.41 -9.52
C SER A 50 -0.11 -1.48 -9.86
N SER A 51 -0.73 -2.64 -9.61
CA SER A 51 -2.18 -2.83 -9.83
C SER A 51 -3.01 -1.86 -8.99
N PHE A 52 -2.67 -1.71 -7.70
CA PHE A 52 -3.37 -0.80 -6.81
C PHE A 52 -3.20 0.67 -7.23
N TRP A 53 -1.98 1.08 -7.58
CA TRP A 53 -1.66 2.43 -7.99
C TRP A 53 -2.40 2.83 -9.27
N CYS A 54 -2.45 1.94 -10.26
CA CYS A 54 -3.23 2.16 -11.47
C CYS A 54 -4.72 2.37 -11.18
N LYS A 55 -5.30 1.61 -10.24
CA LYS A 55 -6.70 1.84 -9.80
C LYS A 55 -6.86 3.21 -9.14
N LEU A 56 -5.93 3.61 -8.27
CA LEU A 56 -6.00 4.92 -7.61
C LEU A 56 -5.88 6.07 -8.62
N LEU A 57 -4.97 5.97 -9.59
CA LEU A 57 -4.83 6.97 -10.65
C LEU A 57 -6.09 7.05 -11.53
N TYR A 58 -6.73 5.91 -11.81
CA TYR A 58 -7.93 5.87 -12.65
C TYR A 58 -9.17 6.43 -11.94
N TYR A 59 -9.38 6.04 -10.68
CA TYR A 59 -10.57 6.46 -9.92
C TYR A 59 -10.38 7.77 -9.15
N GLU A 60 -9.15 8.27 -9.04
CA GLU A 60 -8.69 9.41 -8.23
C GLU A 60 -8.92 9.27 -6.71
N LYS A 61 -9.68 8.27 -6.29
CA LYS A 61 -9.98 7.92 -4.91
C LYS A 61 -10.23 6.43 -4.76
N LEU A 62 -9.90 5.88 -3.59
CA LEU A 62 -10.24 4.51 -3.22
C LEU A 62 -10.70 4.46 -1.77
N SER A 63 -11.86 3.87 -1.51
CA SER A 63 -12.30 3.59 -0.14
C SER A 63 -11.75 2.25 0.35
N LEU A 64 -11.44 2.17 1.66
CA LEU A 64 -11.04 0.92 2.29
C LEU A 64 -12.09 -0.17 2.09
N LYS A 65 -13.38 0.18 2.13
CA LYS A 65 -14.47 -0.77 1.87
C LYS A 65 -14.40 -1.40 0.48
N GLN A 66 -14.12 -0.61 -0.56
CA GLN A 66 -13.93 -1.12 -1.93
C GLN A 66 -12.66 -1.95 -2.07
N VAL A 67 -11.63 -1.62 -1.30
CA VAL A 67 -10.36 -2.37 -1.26
C VAL A 67 -10.54 -3.73 -0.59
N LEU A 68 -11.36 -3.80 0.47
CA LEU A 68 -11.62 -5.01 1.25
C LEU A 68 -12.70 -5.92 0.63
N SER A 69 -13.55 -5.42 -0.27
CA SER A 69 -14.66 -6.21 -0.83
C SER A 69 -14.23 -7.32 -1.80
N ASP A 70 -12.95 -7.37 -2.17
CA ASP A 70 -12.41 -8.32 -3.17
C ASP A 70 -11.90 -9.65 -2.56
N ASP A 71 -12.16 -9.94 -1.28
CA ASP A 71 -11.67 -11.12 -0.51
C ASP A 71 -10.14 -11.33 -0.55
N LYS A 72 -9.41 -10.33 -1.04
CA LYS A 72 -7.95 -10.34 -1.10
C LYS A 72 -7.40 -9.67 0.14
N LEU A 73 -6.49 -10.35 0.84
CA LEU A 73 -5.81 -9.81 2.01
C LEU A 73 -4.76 -8.75 1.63
N LYS A 74 -4.09 -8.90 0.49
CA LYS A 74 -3.00 -8.00 0.07
C LYS A 74 -3.40 -6.52 -0.04
N PRO A 75 -4.54 -6.17 -0.69
CA PRO A 75 -4.93 -4.77 -0.87
C PRO A 75 -5.07 -3.98 0.44
N LYS A 76 -5.43 -4.62 1.55
CA LYS A 76 -5.47 -4.00 2.90
C LYS A 76 -4.11 -3.45 3.29
N TYR A 77 -3.05 -4.24 3.13
CA TYR A 77 -1.70 -3.84 3.50
C TYR A 77 -1.13 -2.78 2.56
N ILE A 78 -1.43 -2.90 1.27
CA ILE A 78 -1.05 -1.90 0.28
C ILE A 78 -1.73 -0.56 0.60
N TYR A 79 -3.00 -0.57 0.97
CA TYR A 79 -3.72 0.61 1.45
C TYR A 79 -3.03 1.22 2.70
N THR A 80 -2.70 0.38 3.68
CA THR A 80 -2.00 0.82 4.90
C THR A 80 -0.65 1.47 4.62
N MET A 81 0.09 0.99 3.61
CA MET A 81 1.34 1.64 3.17
C MET A 81 1.06 2.95 2.43
N ILE A 82 0.19 2.91 1.42
CA ILE A 82 -0.04 4.04 0.51
C ILE A 82 -0.60 5.24 1.26
N LYS A 83 -1.46 5.04 2.27
CA LYS A 83 -2.00 6.16 3.06
C LYS A 83 -0.93 6.96 3.83
N GLN A 84 0.28 6.43 4.00
CA GLN A 84 1.39 7.11 4.68
C GLN A 84 2.23 7.97 3.72
N LEU A 85 1.98 7.88 2.41
CA LEU A 85 2.75 8.62 1.42
C LEU A 85 2.40 10.12 1.46
N PRO A 86 3.38 11.02 1.26
CA PRO A 86 3.21 12.46 1.49
C PRO A 86 2.22 13.16 0.53
N TYR A 87 1.89 12.53 -0.59
CA TYR A 87 0.92 13.03 -1.58
C TYR A 87 -0.41 12.26 -1.52
N ILE A 88 -0.65 11.51 -0.45
CA ILE A 88 -1.91 10.81 -0.22
C ILE A 88 -2.62 11.45 0.98
N SER A 89 -3.85 11.90 0.77
CA SER A 89 -4.75 12.27 1.86
C SER A 89 -5.66 11.08 2.17
N GLU A 90 -5.80 10.75 3.45
CA GLU A 90 -6.84 9.84 3.94
C GLU A 90 -7.89 10.64 4.71
N ASN A 91 -9.17 10.47 4.34
CA ASN A 91 -10.28 11.01 5.11
C ASN A 91 -11.43 10.00 5.09
N SER A 92 -11.94 9.66 6.27
CA SER A 92 -13.06 8.70 6.42
C SER A 92 -12.79 7.37 5.70
N SER A 93 -11.56 6.86 5.82
CA SER A 93 -11.10 5.65 5.13
C SER A 93 -11.18 5.70 3.59
N VAL A 94 -11.11 6.90 3.01
CA VAL A 94 -10.95 7.10 1.57
C VAL A 94 -9.61 7.77 1.32
N ILE A 95 -8.74 7.11 0.56
CA ILE A 95 -7.49 7.71 0.09
C ILE A 95 -7.72 8.45 -1.22
N LYS A 96 -7.00 9.56 -1.39
CA LYS A 96 -6.97 10.38 -2.61
C LYS A 96 -5.56 10.93 -2.83
N LEU A 97 -5.24 11.22 -4.08
CA LEU A 97 -4.05 11.98 -4.41
C LEU A 97 -4.28 13.46 -4.09
N ILE A 98 -3.38 14.05 -3.31
CA ILE A 98 -3.33 15.49 -3.10
C ILE A 98 -2.62 16.09 -4.32
N GLN A 99 -3.21 17.10 -4.95
CA GLN A 99 -2.60 17.83 -6.06
C GLN A 99 -1.43 18.70 -5.59
#